data_AF-A0A3E2STU7-F1
#
_entry.id   AF-A0A3E2STU7-F1
#
_cell.length_a   1.000
_cell.length_b   1.000
_cell.length_c   1.000
_cell.angle_alpha   90.00
_cell.angle_beta   90.00
_cell.angle_gamma   90.00
#
_symmetry.space_group_name_H-M   'P 1'
#
loop_
_entity.id
_entity.type
_entity.pdbx_description
1 polymer ?
#
loop_
_entity_poly.entity_id
_entity_poly.type
_entity_poly.pdbx_seq_one_letter_code
_entity_poly.pdbx_strand_id
1 'polypeptide(L)' 'MMENRKRNVHLHVMVTPDELAAIHERMAEAGISNAGAYVRKMALNGYILHIDLAPVKELISLQRRCSNNLN' A
#
# COMPACT_ATOMS: atom_id res chain seq x y z
N MET A 1 11.57 -27.39 23.07
CA MET A 1 10.14 -27.21 23.38
C MET A 1 9.72 -25.85 22.84
N MET A 2 8.77 -25.79 21.91
CA MET A 2 8.23 -24.50 21.45
C MET A 2 7.13 -24.10 22.44
N GLU A 3 7.50 -23.38 23.50
CA GLU A 3 6.55 -22.75 24.42
C GLU A 3 5.45 -22.01 23.65
N ASN A 4 4.21 -22.10 24.16
CA ASN A 4 2.96 -21.54 23.62
C ASN A 4 3.10 -20.16 22.95
N ARG A 5 3.54 -20.13 21.69
CA ARG A 5 3.55 -18.89 20.90
C ARG A 5 2.12 -18.59 20.48
N LYS A 6 1.60 -17.44 20.92
CA LYS A 6 0.30 -16.89 20.45
C LYS A 6 0.16 -16.81 18.93
N ARG A 7 1.27 -16.77 18.18
CA ARG A 7 1.33 -16.68 16.71
C ARG A 7 2.13 -17.88 16.20
N ASN A 8 1.44 -18.99 15.99
CA ASN A 8 2.02 -20.28 15.60
C ASN A 8 1.85 -20.62 14.10
N VAL A 9 1.09 -19.82 13.35
CA VAL A 9 0.90 -19.99 11.90
C VAL A 9 1.95 -19.18 11.13
N HIS A 10 2.63 -19.82 10.18
CA HIS A 10 3.57 -19.16 9.27
C HIS A 10 2.86 -18.70 8.01
N LEU A 11 3.06 -17.43 7.64
CA LEU A 11 2.68 -16.88 6.35
C LEU A 11 3.93 -16.84 5.47
N HIS A 12 3.96 -17.65 4.41
CA HIS A 12 5.05 -17.69 3.45
C HIS A 12 4.65 -16.95 2.18
N VAL A 13 5.50 -16.03 1.73
CA VAL A 13 5.27 -15.23 0.52
C VAL A 13 6.56 -15.25 -0.30
N MET A 14 6.46 -15.61 -1.58
CA MET A 14 7.58 -15.53 -2.50
C MET A 14 7.65 -14.12 -3.09
N VAL A 15 8.84 -13.53 -3.08
CA VAL A 15 9.12 -12.20 -3.64
C VAL A 15 10.43 -12.23 -4.39
N THR A 16 10.55 -11.35 -5.37
CA THR A 16 11.82 -11.03 -6.04
C THR A 16 12.73 -10.21 -5.12
N PRO A 17 14.04 -10.13 -5.41
CA PRO A 17 14.97 -9.29 -4.64
C PRO A 17 14.56 -7.82 -4.59
N ASP A 18 14.04 -7.29 -5.70
CA ASP A 18 13.62 -5.89 -5.80
C ASP A 18 12.37 -5.61 -4.96
N GLU A 19 11.40 -6.52 -4.98
CA GLU A 19 10.22 -6.43 -4.12
C GLU A 19 10.59 -6.51 -2.62
N LEU A 20 11.56 -7.36 -2.26
CA LEU A 20 12.05 -7.45 -0.89
C LEU A 20 12.73 -6.14 -0.44
N ALA A 21 13.55 -5.53 -1.32
CA ALA A 21 14.18 -4.25 -1.05
C ALA A 21 13.14 -3.14 -0.84
N ALA A 22 12.13 -3.07 -1.72
CA ALA A 22 11.04 -2.11 -1.58
C ALA A 22 10.21 -2.32 -0.30
N ILE A 23 9.99 -3.58 0.11
CA ILE A 23 9.33 -3.89 1.38
C ILE A 23 10.17 -3.38 2.56
N HIS A 24 11.49 -3.56 2.55
CA HIS A 24 12.38 -3.07 3.60
C HIS A 24 12.43 -1.54 3.69
N GLU A 25 12.40 -0.84 2.55
CA GLU A 25 12.36 0.62 2.51
C GLU A 25 11.07 1.14 3.15
N ARG A 26 9.90 0.63 2.72
CA ARG A 26 8.60 1.01 3.32
C ARG A 26 8.50 0.63 4.80
N MET A 27 9.15 -0.46 5.20
CA MET A 27 9.29 -0.83 6.61
C MET A 27 10.05 0.24 7.40
N ALA A 28 11.16 0.75 6.85
CA ALA A 28 11.93 1.83 7.47
C ALA A 28 11.12 3.14 7.54
N GLU A 29 10.42 3.50 6.47
CA GLU A 29 9.52 4.66 6.44
C GLU A 29 8.41 4.56 7.50
N ALA A 30 7.85 3.37 7.68
CA ALA A 30 6.82 3.10 8.69
C ALA A 30 7.39 2.92 10.11
N GLY A 31 8.72 2.91 10.29
CA GLY A 31 9.41 2.69 11.56
C GLY A 31 9.24 1.26 12.12
N ILE A 32 9.04 0.26 11.26
CA ILE A 32 8.81 -1.14 11.67
C ILE A 32 9.99 -2.01 11.27
N SER A 33 10.77 -2.48 12.24
CA SER A 33 11.93 -3.34 11.98
C SER A 33 11.60 -4.83 11.82
N ASN A 34 10.42 -5.26 12.30
CA ASN A 34 10.01 -6.68 12.24
C ASN A 34 9.11 -6.93 11.02
N ALA A 35 9.59 -7.73 10.06
CA ALA A 35 8.85 -8.04 8.84
C ALA A 35 7.49 -8.70 9.10
N GLY A 36 7.40 -9.63 10.05
CA GLY A 36 6.14 -10.27 10.42
C GLY A 36 5.14 -9.30 11.07
N ALA A 37 5.63 -8.29 11.80
CA ALA A 37 4.78 -7.22 12.33
C ALA A 37 4.31 -6.27 11.22
N TYR A 38 5.21 -5.90 10.30
CA TYR A 38 4.89 -5.06 9.15
C TYR A 38 3.84 -5.71 8.25
N VAL A 39 4.09 -6.94 7.78
CA VAL A 39 3.17 -7.68 6.91
C VAL A 39 1.82 -7.86 7.58
N ARG A 40 1.78 -8.19 8.88
CA ARG A 40 0.51 -8.33 9.61
C ARG A 40 -0.23 -7.00 9.74
N LYS A 41 0.48 -5.89 10.01
CA LYS A 41 -0.14 -4.56 10.09
C LYS A 41 -0.73 -4.16 8.75
N MET A 42 -0.02 -4.42 7.66
CA MET A 42 -0.49 -4.16 6.30
C MET A 42 -1.66 -5.05 5.90
N ALA A 43 -1.62 -6.35 6.23
CA ALA A 43 -2.69 -7.28 5.88
C ALA A 43 -3.98 -7.08 6.70
N LEU A 44 -3.89 -6.63 7.97
CA LEU A 44 -5.05 -6.42 8.83
C LEU A 44 -5.61 -4.99 8.76
N ASN A 45 -4.73 -3.98 8.67
CA ASN A 45 -5.10 -2.57 8.82
C ASN A 45 -4.60 -1.68 7.68
N GLY A 46 -3.91 -2.24 6.68
CA GLY A 46 -3.49 -1.46 5.52
C GLY A 46 -4.72 -0.98 4.75
N TYR A 47 -4.72 0.29 4.35
CA TYR A 47 -5.72 0.79 3.41
C TYR A 47 -5.33 0.34 2.00
N ILE A 48 -6.19 -0.43 1.34
CA ILE A 48 -6.08 -0.69 -0.09
C ILE A 48 -6.71 0.51 -0.80
N LEU A 49 -5.88 1.44 -1.26
CA LEU A 49 -6.35 2.62 -1.96
C LEU A 49 -6.59 2.29 -3.43
N HIS A 50 -7.85 2.04 -3.79
CA HIS A 50 -8.27 1.99 -5.19
C HIS A 50 -8.58 3.42 -5.65
N ILE A 51 -7.61 4.12 -6.23
CA ILE A 51 -7.84 5.46 -6.76
C ILE A 51 -8.50 5.35 -8.13
N ASP A 52 -9.81 5.49 -8.19
CA ASP A 52 -10.50 5.78 -9.45
C ASP A 52 -10.41 7.28 -9.75
N LEU A 53 -9.61 7.63 -10.76
CA LEU A 53 -9.40 9.01 -11.20
C LEU A 53 -10.37 9.45 -12.31
N ALA A 54 -11.35 8.62 -12.70
CA ALA A 54 -12.32 9.01 -13.73
C ALA A 54 -13.07 10.33 -13.41
N PRO A 55 -13.56 10.57 -12.18
CA PRO A 55 -14.26 11.82 -11.85
C PRO A 55 -13.33 13.04 -11.90
N VAL A 56 -12.07 12.88 -11.50
CA VAL A 56 -11.08 13.96 -11.54
C VAL A 56 -10.77 14.36 -12.98
N LYS A 57 -10.68 13.38 -13.89
CA LYS A 57 -10.49 13.63 -15.32
C LYS A 57 -11.70 14.35 -15.94
N GLU A 58 -12.91 13.98 -15.55
CA GLU A 58 -14.13 14.63 -16.02
C GLU A 58 -14.21 16.09 -15.54
N LEU A 59 -13.86 16.35 -14.28
CA LEU A 59 -13.79 17.71 -13.73
C LEU A 59 -12.79 18.59 -14.50
N ILE A 60 -11.60 18.06 -14.77
CA ILE A 60 -10.58 18.77 -15.59
C ILE A 60 -11.11 19.04 -17.00
N SER A 61 -11.81 18.07 -17.61
CA SER A 61 -12.42 18.21 -18.93
C SER A 61 -13.46 19.33 -18.96
N LEU A 62 -14.35 19.40 -17.97
CA LEU A 62 -15.37 20.45 -17.83
C LEU A 62 -14.73 21.82 -17.63
N GLN A 63 -13.75 21.94 -16.74
CA GLN A 63 -13.05 23.20 -16.50
C GLN A 63 -12.34 23.72 -17.76
N ARG A 64 -11.74 22.81 -18.54
CA ARG A 64 -11.13 23.17 -19.83
C ARG A 64 -12.17 23.65 -20.84
N ARG A 65 -13.38 23.07 -20.87
CA ARG A 65 -14.49 23.56 -21.72
C ARG A 65 -14.98 24.93 -21.29
N CYS A 66 -15.16 25.16 -19.98
CA CYS A 66 -15.52 26.49 -19.47
C CYS A 66 -14.46 27.54 -19.82
N SER A 67 -13.17 27.21 -19.65
CA SER A 67 -12.06 28.12 -19.94
C SER A 67 -11.92 28.43 -21.43
N ASN A 68 -12.18 27.46 -22.31
CA ASN A 68 -12.12 27.63 -23.76
C ASN A 68 -13.34 28.34 -24.35
N ASN A 69 -14.48 28.37 -23.65
CA ASN A 69 -15.66 29.12 -24.07
C ASN A 69 -15.64 30.59 -23.61
N LEU A 70 -14.71 30.95 -22.73
CA LEU A 70 -14.55 32.31 -22.18
C LEU A 70 -13.46 33.14 -22.89
N ASN A 71 -12.67 32.53 -23.78
CA ASN A 71 -11.75 33.20 -24.71
C ASN A 71 -12.35 33.22 -26.11
#